data_AF-A0A6L7KMU7-F1
#
_entry.id   AF-A0A6L7KMU7-F1
#
_cell.length_a   1.000
_cell.length_b   1.000
_cell.length_c   1.000
_cell.angle_alpha   90.00
_cell.angle_beta   90.00
_cell.angle_gamma   90.00
#
_symmetry.space_group_name_H-M   'P 1'
#
loop_
_entity.id
_entity.type
_entity.pdbx_description
1 polymer ?
#
loop_
_entity_poly.entity_id
_entity_poly.type
_entity_poly.pdbx_seq_one_letter_code
_entity_poly.pdbx_strand_id
1 'polypeptide(L)'
;MESPTGRVLIADEVGLGKTIEAIYLWREVEARELAKRLLIVCPSMLREKWQADMDRLFGLEAEIVDAKSLRERLYRARAASDRTSFALIASFEAARPPRDFLDDAAKGPRADIARLLNEISAGGEEPLLDLVVVDEAHYMRNANTLTHRLGILLGEASRHLALLTATPVQIGSENLFNLMRLLDQDVFEYIHQFD
;
A
#
# COMPACT_ATOMS: atom_id res chain seq x y z
N MET A 1 -2.66 7.18 -15.64
CA MET A 1 -3.70 6.16 -15.40
C MET A 1 -5.04 6.66 -15.90
N GLU A 2 -5.78 5.90 -16.70
CA GLU A 2 -7.21 6.15 -16.98
C GLU A 2 -8.09 5.34 -16.02
N SER A 3 -7.79 5.40 -14.72
CA SER A 3 -8.70 4.94 -13.66
C SER A 3 -9.20 6.20 -12.95
N PRO A 4 -10.53 6.45 -12.89
CA PRO A 4 -11.09 7.66 -12.28
C PRO A 4 -10.67 7.90 -10.84
N THR A 5 -10.29 6.83 -10.12
CA THR A 5 -9.96 6.88 -8.69
C THR A 5 -8.47 6.70 -8.40
N GLY A 6 -7.62 6.44 -9.40
CA GLY A 6 -6.19 6.21 -9.16
C GLY A 6 -5.88 4.85 -8.53
N ARG A 7 -6.82 3.90 -8.57
CA ARG A 7 -6.76 2.60 -7.88
C ARG A 7 -6.82 1.45 -8.88
N VAL A 8 -5.99 0.42 -8.70
CA VAL A 8 -5.88 -0.73 -9.63
C VAL A 8 -5.69 -2.05 -8.88
N LEU A 9 -6.40 -3.10 -9.34
CA LEU A 9 -6.11 -4.51 -9.02
C LEU A 9 -5.36 -5.15 -10.19
N ILE A 10 -4.18 -5.71 -9.93
CA ILE A 10 -3.42 -6.52 -10.90
C ILE A 10 -3.51 -7.98 -10.46
N ALA A 11 -4.13 -8.81 -11.29
CA ALA A 11 -4.69 -10.09 -10.88
C ALA A 11 -4.23 -11.28 -11.75
N ASP A 12 -3.08 -11.19 -12.44
CA ASP A 12 -2.62 -12.24 -13.36
C ASP A 12 -1.99 -13.44 -12.62
N GLU A 13 -1.57 -14.46 -13.35
CA GLU A 13 -0.86 -15.62 -12.80
C GLU A 13 0.52 -15.29 -12.17
N VAL A 14 1.01 -16.21 -11.33
CA VAL A 14 2.35 -16.15 -10.73
C VAL A 14 3.41 -16.19 -11.83
N GLY A 15 4.39 -15.28 -11.76
CA GLY A 15 5.51 -15.26 -12.70
C GLY A 15 5.30 -14.43 -13.98
N LEU A 16 4.13 -13.82 -14.16
CA LEU A 16 3.83 -12.98 -15.33
C LEU A 16 4.41 -11.55 -15.29
N GLY A 17 5.15 -11.20 -14.25
CA GLY A 17 5.86 -9.91 -14.20
C GLY A 17 5.15 -8.78 -13.44
N LYS A 18 4.31 -9.09 -12.44
CA LYS A 18 3.64 -8.08 -11.58
C LYS A 18 4.58 -7.05 -10.98
N THR A 19 5.78 -7.49 -10.61
CA THR A 19 6.85 -6.61 -10.13
C THR A 19 7.21 -5.57 -11.21
N ILE A 20 7.34 -6.00 -12.47
CA ILE A 20 7.64 -5.12 -13.61
C ILE A 20 6.47 -4.15 -13.85
N GLU A 21 5.23 -4.64 -13.87
CA GLU A 21 4.03 -3.82 -14.08
C GLU A 21 3.86 -2.75 -13.00
N ALA A 22 4.07 -3.11 -11.73
CA ALA A 22 4.00 -2.17 -10.62
C ALA A 22 5.11 -1.11 -10.69
N ILE A 23 6.32 -1.48 -11.13
CA ILE A 23 7.41 -0.51 -11.31
C ILE A 23 7.12 0.39 -12.52
N TYR A 24 6.57 -0.13 -13.61
CA TYR A 24 6.11 0.71 -14.73
C TYR A 24 5.02 1.68 -14.30
N LEU A 25 4.08 1.24 -13.46
CA LEU A 25 3.08 2.11 -12.88
C LEU A 25 3.72 3.23 -12.06
N TRP A 26 4.71 2.91 -11.22
CA TRP A 26 5.47 3.92 -10.48
C TRP A 26 6.14 4.93 -11.42
N ARG A 27 6.83 4.46 -12.47
CA ARG A 27 7.51 5.33 -13.44
C ARG A 27 6.56 6.27 -14.17
N GLU A 28 5.38 5.78 -14.51
CA GLU A 28 4.34 6.57 -15.17
C GLU A 28 3.82 7.67 -14.23
N VAL A 29 3.52 7.34 -12.97
CA VAL A 29 3.04 8.29 -11.96
C VAL A 29 4.13 9.31 -11.62
N GLU A 30 5.39 8.87 -11.46
CA GLU A 30 6.58 9.73 -11.27
C GLU A 30 6.72 10.75 -12.40
N ALA A 31 6.61 10.31 -13.66
CA ALA A 31 6.80 11.18 -14.82
C ALA A 31 5.66 12.18 -15.04
N ARG A 32 4.40 11.79 -14.75
CA ARG A 32 3.22 12.62 -15.05
C ARG A 32 2.82 13.53 -13.91
N GLU A 33 3.00 13.08 -12.67
CA GLU A 33 2.45 13.74 -11.48
C GLU A 33 3.52 14.29 -10.54
N LEU A 34 4.80 14.23 -10.96
CA LEU A 34 5.95 14.60 -10.14
C LEU A 34 5.96 13.84 -8.80
N ALA A 35 5.52 12.58 -8.82
CA ALA A 35 5.46 11.75 -7.63
C ALA A 35 6.86 11.46 -7.07
N LYS A 36 6.96 11.43 -5.74
CA LYS A 36 8.22 11.35 -4.99
C LYS A 36 8.23 10.24 -3.95
N ARG A 37 7.06 9.71 -3.57
CA ARG A 37 6.90 8.86 -2.40
C ARG A 37 6.20 7.56 -2.75
N LEU A 38 7.02 6.53 -2.95
CA LEU A 38 6.60 5.16 -3.17
C LEU A 38 6.73 4.34 -1.88
N LEU A 39 5.68 3.59 -1.54
CA LEU A 39 5.73 2.55 -0.52
C LEU A 39 5.27 1.21 -1.10
N ILE A 40 6.14 0.21 -1.05
CA ILE A 40 5.83 -1.17 -1.38
C ILE A 40 5.66 -1.96 -0.08
N VAL A 41 4.52 -2.63 0.08
CA VAL A 41 4.24 -3.56 1.17
C VAL A 41 4.13 -4.97 0.60
N CYS A 42 5.01 -5.87 1.04
CA CYS A 42 5.05 -7.24 0.53
C CYS A 42 5.36 -8.26 1.63
N PRO A 43 5.24 -9.57 1.38
CA PRO A 43 5.72 -10.59 2.31
C PRO A 43 7.21 -10.42 2.63
N SER A 44 7.61 -10.73 3.86
CA SER A 44 8.98 -10.53 4.34
C SER A 44 10.05 -11.16 3.43
N MET A 45 9.75 -12.30 2.80
CA MET A 45 10.62 -13.03 1.88
C MET A 45 10.78 -12.39 0.49
N LEU A 46 9.88 -11.49 0.08
CA LEU A 46 9.92 -10.85 -1.24
C LEU A 46 10.65 -9.51 -1.24
N ARG A 47 11.00 -8.96 -0.07
CA ARG A 47 11.59 -7.61 0.04
C ARG A 47 12.91 -7.46 -0.72
N GLU A 48 13.81 -8.43 -0.56
CA GLU A 48 15.11 -8.42 -1.27
C GLU A 48 14.92 -8.60 -2.78
N LYS A 49 13.98 -9.44 -3.20
CA LYS A 49 13.63 -9.61 -4.61
C LYS A 49 13.11 -8.29 -5.21
N TRP A 50 12.20 -7.61 -4.52
CA TRP A 50 11.68 -6.31 -4.94
C TRP A 50 12.79 -5.27 -5.10
N GLN A 51 13.67 -5.15 -4.10
CA GLN A 51 14.80 -4.23 -4.16
C GLN A 51 15.72 -4.56 -5.35
N ALA A 52 16.08 -5.83 -5.52
CA ALA A 52 16.94 -6.28 -6.61
C ALA A 52 16.32 -6.03 -8.00
N ASP A 53 15.02 -6.29 -8.17
CA ASP A 53 14.34 -6.04 -9.45
C ASP A 53 14.18 -4.54 -9.75
N MET A 54 13.91 -3.71 -8.75
CA MET A 54 13.85 -2.26 -8.92
C MET A 54 15.19 -1.66 -9.37
N ASP A 55 16.29 -2.10 -8.74
CA ASP A 55 17.64 -1.69 -9.10
C ASP A 55 18.03 -2.23 -10.49
N ARG A 56 17.93 -3.54 -10.70
CA ARG A 56 18.38 -4.20 -11.93
C ARG A 56 17.61 -3.78 -13.18
N LEU A 57 16.28 -3.65 -13.08
CA LEU A 57 15.42 -3.43 -14.25
C LEU A 57 15.21 -1.94 -14.54
N PHE A 58 15.29 -1.08 -13.52
CA PHE A 58 14.92 0.32 -13.63
C PHE A 58 15.92 1.29 -13.01
N GLY A 59 16.99 0.83 -12.35
CA GLY A 59 17.96 1.69 -11.66
C GLY A 59 17.33 2.51 -10.52
N LEU A 60 16.30 1.97 -9.87
CA LEU A 60 15.60 2.64 -8.78
C LEU A 60 16.13 2.16 -7.42
N GLU A 61 16.68 3.09 -6.64
CA GLU A 61 17.14 2.82 -5.28
C GLU A 61 15.97 2.78 -4.30
N ALA A 62 15.54 1.58 -3.93
CA ALA A 62 14.53 1.35 -2.90
C ALA A 62 15.16 0.88 -1.58
N GLU A 63 14.72 1.47 -0.46
CA GLU A 63 15.22 1.15 0.88
C GLU A 63 14.29 0.13 1.56
N ILE A 64 14.84 -1.02 1.97
CA ILE A 64 14.12 -1.95 2.84
C ILE A 64 14.10 -1.39 4.26
N VAL A 65 12.90 -1.23 4.82
CA VAL A 65 12.69 -0.63 6.14
C VAL A 65 12.01 -1.60 7.11
N ASP A 66 12.41 -1.51 8.38
CA ASP A 66 11.64 -2.07 9.49
C ASP A 66 10.57 -1.07 9.98
N ALA A 67 9.81 -1.43 11.01
CA ALA A 67 8.76 -0.56 11.54
C ALA A 67 9.30 0.79 12.07
N LYS A 68 10.52 0.81 12.64
CA LYS A 68 11.11 2.01 13.19
C LYS A 68 11.55 2.95 12.07
N SER A 69 12.30 2.45 11.09
CA SER A 69 12.75 3.22 9.95
C SER A 69 11.57 3.71 9.10
N LEU A 70 10.55 2.87 8.89
CA LEU A 70 9.33 3.28 8.19
C LEU A 70 8.66 4.47 8.89
N ARG A 71 8.48 4.38 10.21
CA ARG A 71 7.93 5.47 11.02
C ARG A 71 8.73 6.76 10.83
N GLU A 72 10.06 6.69 10.97
CA GLU A 72 10.93 7.86 10.85
C GLU A 72 10.84 8.53 9.47
N ARG A 73 10.76 7.74 8.39
CA ARG A 73 10.58 8.25 7.03
C ARG A 73 9.23 8.93 6.83
N LEU A 74 8.14 8.32 7.29
CA LEU A 74 6.79 8.89 7.16
C LEU A 74 6.61 10.18 7.97
N TYR A 75 7.07 10.22 9.22
CA TYR A 75 7.00 11.45 10.03
C TYR A 75 7.86 12.57 9.45
N ARG A 76 9.04 12.25 8.90
CA ARG A 76 9.88 13.24 8.21
C ARG A 76 9.16 13.79 6.98
N ALA A 77 8.54 12.93 6.19
CA ALA A 77 7.80 13.32 5.00
C ALA A 77 6.64 14.25 5.33
N ARG A 78 5.92 13.92 6.41
CA ARG A 78 4.83 14.72 6.95
C ARG A 78 5.28 16.12 7.35
N ALA A 79 6.40 16.22 8.08
CA ALA A 79 6.95 17.51 8.52
C ALA A 79 7.55 18.34 7.38
N ALA A 80 8.12 17.68 6.37
CA ALA A 80 8.86 18.33 5.30
C ALA A 80 8.03 18.58 4.02
N SER A 81 6.71 18.33 4.06
CA SER A 81 5.69 18.57 3.02
C SER A 81 6.04 18.05 1.63
N ASP A 82 6.89 18.73 0.85
CA ASP A 82 7.21 18.43 -0.56
C ASP A 82 8.70 18.14 -0.81
N ARG A 83 9.55 18.23 0.23
CA ARG A 83 11.02 18.16 0.11
C ARG A 83 11.62 16.77 0.24
N THR A 84 10.80 15.74 0.48
CA THR A 84 11.29 14.38 0.69
C THR A 84 10.83 13.45 -0.42
N SER A 85 11.79 12.76 -1.01
CA SER A 85 11.58 11.69 -1.98
C SER A 85 12.10 10.38 -1.40
N PHE A 86 11.39 9.27 -1.65
CA PHE A 86 11.81 7.93 -1.28
C PHE A 86 11.06 6.86 -2.07
N ALA A 87 11.69 5.70 -2.20
CA ALA A 87 11.05 4.44 -2.46
C ALA A 87 11.34 3.51 -1.28
N LEU A 88 10.30 3.06 -0.58
CA LEU A 88 10.44 2.21 0.61
C LEU A 88 9.83 0.84 0.36
N ILE A 89 10.45 -0.20 0.92
CA ILE A 89 9.95 -1.57 0.91
C ILE A 89 9.78 -2.02 2.36
N ALA A 90 8.55 -2.28 2.77
CA ALA A 90 8.21 -2.77 4.11
C ALA A 90 7.52 -4.13 4.05
N SER A 91 7.64 -4.92 5.12
CA SER A 91 6.83 -6.13 5.24
C SER A 91 5.45 -5.83 5.82
N PHE A 92 4.49 -6.73 5.60
CA PHE A 92 3.21 -6.69 6.30
C PHE A 92 3.40 -6.62 7.83
N GLU A 93 4.33 -7.38 8.41
CA GLU A 93 4.57 -7.39 9.86
C GLU A 93 5.06 -6.03 10.39
N ALA A 94 5.90 -5.35 9.61
CA ALA A 94 6.47 -4.05 9.95
C ALA A 94 5.43 -2.92 9.87
N ALA A 95 4.48 -3.02 8.94
CA ALA A 95 3.45 -2.00 8.74
C ALA A 95 2.14 -2.27 9.48
N ARG A 96 1.84 -3.54 9.85
CA ARG A 96 0.55 -3.93 10.43
C ARG A 96 0.26 -3.19 11.74
N PRO A 97 -0.90 -2.53 11.87
CA PRO A 97 -1.26 -1.83 13.09
C PRO A 97 -1.44 -2.81 14.25
N PRO A 98 -1.04 -2.45 15.49
CA PRO A 98 -1.47 -3.17 16.67
C PRO A 98 -2.99 -2.96 16.90
N ARG A 99 -3.63 -3.87 17.64
CA ARG A 99 -5.10 -3.87 17.82
C ARG A 99 -5.61 -2.58 18.47
N ASP A 100 -4.82 -2.06 19.40
CA ASP A 100 -5.04 -0.94 20.28
C ASP A 100 -4.36 0.35 19.78
N PHE A 101 -4.02 0.47 18.49
CA PHE A 101 -3.25 1.62 18.00
C PHE A 101 -3.94 2.99 18.22
N LEU A 102 -5.26 3.02 18.39
CA LEU A 102 -6.04 4.23 18.72
C LEU A 102 -6.01 4.60 20.21
N ASP A 103 -5.57 3.69 21.08
CA ASP A 103 -5.34 4.00 22.49
C ASP A 103 -4.04 4.78 22.63
N ASP A 104 -4.08 5.94 23.29
CA ASP A 104 -2.91 6.77 23.58
C ASP A 104 -1.84 6.00 24.38
N ALA A 105 -2.23 4.97 25.13
CA ALA A 105 -1.32 4.10 25.85
C ALA A 105 -0.54 3.13 24.95
N ALA A 106 -1.02 2.84 23.73
CA ALA A 106 -0.29 1.99 22.79
C ALA A 106 1.03 2.67 22.39
N LYS A 107 2.13 1.94 22.46
CA LYS A 107 3.46 2.48 22.18
C LYS A 107 4.16 1.71 21.09
N GLY A 108 5.02 2.41 20.37
CA GLY A 108 6.00 1.84 19.48
C GLY A 108 5.67 2.11 18.01
N PRO A 109 6.63 1.80 17.11
CA PRO A 109 6.62 2.35 15.77
C PRO A 109 5.38 2.00 14.95
N ARG A 110 4.81 0.81 15.14
CA ARG A 110 3.60 0.38 14.42
C ARG A 110 2.34 1.12 14.87
N ALA A 111 2.22 1.44 16.15
CA ALA A 111 1.13 2.26 16.65
C ALA A 111 1.25 3.68 16.09
N ASP A 112 2.45 4.26 16.14
CA ASP A 112 2.75 5.60 15.63
C ASP A 112 2.47 5.70 14.11
N ILE A 113 2.90 4.72 13.31
CA ILE A 113 2.59 4.65 11.87
C ILE A 113 1.07 4.63 11.66
N ALA A 114 0.36 3.73 12.35
CA ALA A 114 -1.07 3.55 12.16
C ALA A 114 -1.87 4.82 12.53
N ARG A 115 -1.48 5.51 13.60
CA ARG A 115 -2.08 6.80 13.98
C ARG A 115 -1.80 7.87 12.94
N LEU A 116 -0.55 8.00 12.48
CA LEU A 116 -0.20 8.97 11.44
C LEU A 116 -1.04 8.77 10.18
N LEU A 117 -1.16 7.52 9.70
CA LEU A 117 -1.97 7.22 8.52
C LEU A 117 -3.45 7.56 8.76
N ASN A 118 -3.99 7.21 9.93
CA ASN A 118 -5.38 7.51 10.32
C ASN A 118 -5.66 9.01 10.43
N GLU A 119 -4.71 9.79 10.96
CA GLU A 119 -4.80 11.25 11.08
C GLU A 119 -4.84 11.93 9.71
N ILE A 120 -4.01 11.47 8.76
CA ILE A 120 -3.99 11.98 7.38
C ILE A 120 -5.35 11.74 6.72
N SER A 121 -5.91 10.54 6.86
CA SER A 121 -7.23 10.20 6.33
C SER A 121 -8.33 11.11 6.90
N ALA A 122 -8.32 11.34 8.21
CA ALA A 122 -9.36 12.09 8.90
C ALA A 122 -9.25 13.62 8.71
N GLY A 123 -8.05 14.13 8.45
CA GLY A 123 -7.78 15.56 8.34
C GLY A 123 -8.24 16.21 7.04
N GLY A 124 -8.63 15.42 6.02
CA GLY A 124 -8.95 15.93 4.69
C GLY A 124 -7.76 16.56 3.97
N GLU A 125 -6.54 16.17 4.37
CA GLU A 125 -5.30 16.70 3.84
C GLU A 125 -4.87 15.95 2.59
N GLU A 126 -3.90 16.49 1.84
CA GLU A 126 -3.33 15.74 0.73
C GLU A 126 -2.69 14.43 1.21
N PRO A 127 -2.87 13.32 0.48
CA PRO A 127 -2.24 12.05 0.80
C PRO A 127 -0.74 12.18 0.97
N LEU A 128 -0.19 11.51 1.98
CA LEU A 128 1.25 11.57 2.26
C LEU A 128 2.07 10.81 1.21
N LEU A 129 1.50 9.74 0.65
CA LEU A 129 2.12 8.84 -0.30
C LEU A 129 1.54 9.05 -1.69
N ASP A 130 2.39 9.05 -2.70
CA ASP A 130 1.93 9.19 -4.08
C ASP A 130 1.45 7.84 -4.62
N LEU A 131 2.21 6.77 -4.38
CA LEU A 131 1.82 5.41 -4.74
C LEU A 131 2.11 4.44 -3.60
N VAL A 132 1.11 3.63 -3.26
CA VAL A 132 1.28 2.41 -2.49
C VAL A 132 1.09 1.19 -3.39
N VAL A 133 2.03 0.27 -3.35
CA VAL A 133 1.93 -1.05 -3.96
C VAL A 133 1.81 -2.09 -2.86
N VAL A 134 0.76 -2.89 -2.87
CA VAL A 134 0.61 -4.04 -1.97
C VAL A 134 0.77 -5.30 -2.80
N ASP A 135 1.88 -6.00 -2.60
CA ASP A 135 2.12 -7.30 -3.21
C ASP A 135 1.51 -8.41 -2.36
N GLU A 136 1.04 -9.48 -3.01
CA GLU A 136 0.25 -10.54 -2.41
C GLU A 136 -0.96 -10.01 -1.62
N ALA A 137 -1.73 -9.11 -2.22
CA ALA A 137 -2.88 -8.44 -1.61
C ALA A 137 -3.94 -9.43 -1.05
N HIS A 138 -3.90 -10.70 -1.43
CA HIS A 138 -4.70 -11.76 -0.83
C HIS A 138 -4.55 -11.86 0.71
N TYR A 139 -3.45 -11.38 1.31
CA TYR A 139 -3.30 -11.25 2.77
C TYR A 139 -4.27 -10.23 3.41
N MET A 140 -4.84 -9.32 2.63
CA MET A 140 -5.79 -8.29 3.08
C MET A 140 -7.27 -8.69 2.90
N ARG A 141 -7.57 -9.88 2.40
CA ARG A 141 -8.94 -10.27 2.02
C ARG A 141 -9.95 -10.40 3.16
N ASN A 142 -9.49 -10.60 4.39
CA ASN A 142 -10.37 -10.81 5.55
C ASN A 142 -10.55 -9.51 6.32
N ALA A 143 -11.75 -8.92 6.21
CA ALA A 143 -12.13 -7.65 6.83
C ALA A 143 -11.91 -7.59 8.35
N ASN A 144 -11.95 -8.74 9.03
CA ASN A 144 -11.78 -8.83 10.48
C ASN A 144 -10.31 -8.83 10.94
N THR A 145 -9.35 -8.67 10.01
CA THR A 145 -7.91 -8.74 10.31
C THR A 145 -7.26 -7.37 10.38
N LEU A 146 -6.19 -7.27 11.17
CA LEU A 146 -5.36 -6.07 11.25
C LEU A 146 -4.62 -5.80 9.92
N THR A 147 -4.39 -6.83 9.10
CA THR A 147 -3.80 -6.66 7.76
C THR A 147 -4.79 -6.01 6.79
N HIS A 148 -6.08 -6.35 6.87
CA HIS A 148 -7.10 -5.61 6.12
C HIS A 148 -7.20 -4.16 6.57
N ARG A 149 -7.15 -3.92 7.89
CA ARG A 149 -7.12 -2.56 8.44
C ARG A 149 -5.92 -1.75 7.95
N LEU A 150 -4.75 -2.39 7.82
CA LEU A 150 -3.60 -1.78 7.17
C LEU A 150 -3.92 -1.35 5.73
N GLY A 151 -4.60 -2.20 4.96
CA GLY A 151 -5.03 -1.87 3.59
C GLY A 151 -5.88 -0.61 3.52
N ILE A 152 -6.86 -0.46 4.44
CA ILE A 152 -7.70 0.74 4.53
C ILE A 152 -6.83 1.98 4.80
N LEU A 153 -6.00 1.93 5.85
CA LEU A 153 -5.13 3.05 6.23
C LEU A 153 -4.17 3.47 5.10
N LEU A 154 -3.62 2.50 4.38
CA LEU A 154 -2.73 2.77 3.24
C LEU A 154 -3.47 3.33 2.04
N GLY A 155 -4.67 2.84 1.76
CA GLY A 155 -5.52 3.36 0.69
C GLY A 155 -5.83 4.83 0.92
N GLU A 156 -6.34 5.18 2.09
CA GLU A 156 -6.70 6.56 2.43
C GLU A 156 -5.48 7.51 2.49
N ALA A 157 -4.32 7.02 2.94
CA ALA A 157 -3.10 7.82 3.03
C ALA A 157 -2.31 7.91 1.70
N SER A 158 -2.83 7.37 0.59
CA SER A 158 -2.15 7.37 -0.71
C SER A 158 -3.00 7.95 -1.85
N ARG A 159 -2.35 8.68 -2.76
CA ARG A 159 -2.99 9.16 -4.00
C ARG A 159 -3.34 8.00 -4.94
N HIS A 160 -2.43 7.04 -5.06
CA HIS A 160 -2.63 5.83 -5.85
C HIS A 160 -2.40 4.57 -5.02
N LEU A 161 -3.20 3.53 -5.27
CA LEU A 161 -3.06 2.20 -4.67
C LEU A 161 -3.09 1.14 -5.75
N ALA A 162 -2.07 0.30 -5.77
CA ALA A 162 -1.99 -0.89 -6.62
C ALA A 162 -1.98 -2.14 -5.75
N LEU A 163 -3.00 -2.98 -5.90
CA LEU A 163 -3.07 -4.29 -5.24
C LEU A 163 -2.64 -5.35 -6.24
N LEU A 164 -1.58 -6.10 -5.94
CA LEU A 164 -1.09 -7.20 -6.78
C LEU A 164 -1.47 -8.53 -6.12
N THR A 165 -2.12 -9.43 -6.86
CA THR A 165 -2.42 -10.76 -6.36
C THR A 165 -2.41 -11.79 -7.47
N ALA A 166 -1.83 -12.96 -7.22
CA ALA A 166 -1.86 -14.06 -8.18
C ALA A 166 -3.06 -15.01 -7.99
N THR A 167 -3.90 -14.78 -6.98
CA THR A 167 -4.99 -15.70 -6.60
C THR A 167 -6.35 -15.01 -6.45
N PRO A 168 -6.84 -14.22 -7.44
CA PRO A 168 -8.13 -13.55 -7.31
C PRO A 168 -9.33 -14.50 -7.40
N VAL A 169 -9.27 -15.55 -8.23
CA VAL A 169 -10.46 -16.34 -8.66
C VAL A 169 -10.73 -17.60 -7.81
N GLN A 170 -9.73 -18.13 -7.09
CA GLN A 170 -9.91 -19.34 -6.27
C GLN A 170 -10.50 -19.08 -4.87
N ILE A 171 -10.84 -17.84 -4.59
CA ILE A 171 -11.28 -17.38 -3.28
C ILE A 171 -12.69 -16.85 -3.48
N GLY A 172 -13.70 -17.46 -2.86
CA GLY A 172 -15.12 -17.15 -3.12
C GLY A 172 -15.46 -15.65 -3.11
N SER A 173 -16.58 -15.29 -3.73
CA SER A 173 -17.02 -13.92 -4.07
C SER A 173 -16.78 -12.87 -2.97
N GLU A 174 -17.02 -13.19 -1.70
CA GLU A 174 -16.77 -12.29 -0.56
C GLU A 174 -15.32 -11.83 -0.41
N ASN A 175 -14.34 -12.70 -0.71
CA ASN A 175 -12.92 -12.37 -0.54
C ASN A 175 -12.39 -11.47 -1.66
N LEU A 176 -12.86 -11.69 -2.89
CA LEU A 176 -12.59 -10.79 -4.01
C LEU A 176 -13.24 -9.43 -3.76
N PHE A 177 -14.50 -9.43 -3.31
CA PHE A 177 -15.22 -8.22 -2.95
C PHE A 177 -14.49 -7.37 -1.89
N ASN A 178 -13.95 -8.00 -0.84
CA ASN A 178 -13.16 -7.28 0.17
C ASN A 178 -11.89 -6.63 -0.39
N LEU A 179 -11.26 -7.20 -1.42
CA LEU A 179 -10.13 -6.57 -2.11
C LEU A 179 -10.60 -5.41 -3.00
N MET A 180 -11.74 -5.56 -3.67
CA MET A 180 -12.33 -4.50 -4.47
C MET A 180 -12.73 -3.29 -3.62
N ARG A 181 -13.29 -3.52 -2.43
CA ARG A 181 -13.58 -2.45 -1.45
C ARG A 181 -12.36 -1.66 -0.99
N LEU A 182 -11.17 -2.28 -0.96
CA LEU A 182 -9.94 -1.55 -0.64
C LEU A 182 -9.52 -0.60 -1.76
N LEU A 183 -9.92 -0.88 -2.99
CA LEU A 183 -9.65 -0.01 -4.13
C LEU A 183 -10.65 1.13 -4.19
N ASP A 184 -11.92 0.85 -3.94
CA ASP A 184 -12.96 1.85 -3.99
C ASP A 184 -14.09 1.50 -3.01
N GLN A 185 -14.18 2.25 -1.92
CA GLN A 185 -15.22 2.02 -0.90
C GLN A 185 -16.59 2.53 -1.36
N ASP A 186 -16.62 3.53 -2.24
CA ASP A 186 -17.85 4.20 -2.70
C ASP A 186 -18.51 3.44 -3.87
N VAL A 187 -17.70 2.84 -4.75
CA VAL A 187 -18.20 2.03 -5.87
C VAL A 187 -18.66 0.63 -5.41
N PHE A 188 -18.03 0.08 -4.37
CA PHE A 188 -18.30 -1.29 -3.90
C PHE A 188 -18.94 -1.33 -2.50
N GLU A 189 -19.98 -0.54 -2.27
CA GLU A 189 -20.69 -0.50 -0.97
C GLU A 189 -21.46 -1.80 -0.64
N TYR A 190 -21.97 -2.56 -1.64
CA TYR A 190 -22.88 -3.69 -1.41
C TYR A 190 -22.46 -4.97 -2.16
N ILE A 191 -22.45 -6.10 -1.44
CA ILE A 191 -22.15 -7.46 -1.97
C ILE A 191 -23.13 -7.90 -3.08
N HIS A 192 -24.35 -7.38 -3.08
CA HIS A 192 -25.43 -7.78 -3.99
C HIS A 192 -25.27 -7.35 -5.46
N GLN A 193 -24.11 -6.81 -5.85
CA GLN A 193 -23.80 -6.52 -7.26
C GLN A 193 -23.04 -7.65 -7.97
N PHE A 194 -22.72 -8.75 -7.27
CA PHE A 194 -21.99 -9.89 -7.81
C PHE A 194 -22.73 -11.23 -7.70
N ASP A 195 -24.07 -11.20 -7.64
CA ASP A 195 -24.94 -12.39 -7.79
C ASP A 195 -25.33 -12.61 -9.27
#